data_AF-A0A855FKF3-F1
#
_entry.id   AF-A0A855FKF3-F1
#
_cell.length_a   1.000
_cell.length_b   1.000
_cell.length_c   1.000
_cell.angle_alpha   90.00
_cell.angle_beta   90.00
_cell.angle_gamma   90.00
#
_symmetry.space_group_name_H-M   'P 1'
#
loop_
_entity.id
_entity.type
_entity.pdbx_description
1 polymer ?
#
loop_
_entity_poly.entity_id
_entity_poly.type
_entity_poly.pdbx_seq_one_letter_code
_entity_poly.pdbx_strand_id
1 'polypeptide(L)'
;MVLEQIDGVIELNGQIHLVEMKWLNSPVGMAEFTPHLYRLFSRTDAHGIFIATNGYTDAVMTECRNILNKKTMFLCSLHEFVMLLQRQGDLVEFLKRKSAAASIDKNPFLEILF
;
A
#
# COMPACT_ATOMS: atom_id res chain seq x y z
N MET A 1 -5.80 -0.08 27.08
CA MET A 1 -6.35 -0.47 25.76
C MET A 1 -5.57 0.35 24.74
N VAL A 2 -4.68 -0.25 23.97
CA VAL A 2 -3.96 0.50 22.92
C VAL A 2 -4.95 0.64 21.77
N LEU A 3 -5.39 1.85 21.46
CA LEU A 3 -6.14 2.12 20.21
C LEU A 3 -5.29 1.57 19.06
N GLU A 4 -5.88 0.78 18.16
CA GLU A 4 -5.18 0.36 16.94
C GLU A 4 -4.71 1.61 16.18
N GLN A 5 -3.41 1.88 16.19
CA GLN A 5 -2.83 3.00 15.47
C GLN A 5 -2.81 2.64 13.98
N ILE A 6 -3.47 3.46 13.17
CA ILE A 6 -3.40 3.45 11.70
C ILE A 6 -2.84 4.81 11.31
N ASP A 7 -1.87 4.84 10.40
CA ASP A 7 -1.19 6.09 10.03
C ASP A 7 -2.11 7.04 9.25
N GLY A 8 -3.04 6.49 8.47
CA GLY A 8 -4.06 7.27 7.80
C GLY A 8 -5.21 6.44 7.22
N VAL A 9 -6.30 7.12 6.87
CA VAL A 9 -7.43 6.53 6.16
C VAL A 9 -7.84 7.48 5.04
N ILE A 10 -8.04 6.95 3.84
CA ILE A 10 -8.55 7.71 2.70
C ILE A 10 -9.73 7.01 2.04
N GLU A 11 -10.54 7.77 1.31
CA GLU A 11 -11.51 7.22 0.37
C GLU A 11 -10.97 7.36 -1.04
N LEU A 12 -10.94 6.24 -1.78
CA LEU A 12 -10.50 6.19 -3.17
C LEU A 12 -11.51 5.35 -3.94
N ASN A 13 -12.11 5.92 -5.00
CA ASN A 13 -13.15 5.26 -5.81
C ASN A 13 -14.33 4.71 -4.98
N GLY A 14 -14.75 5.43 -3.93
CA GLY A 14 -15.83 4.99 -3.04
C GLY A 14 -15.44 3.88 -2.06
N GLN A 15 -14.15 3.52 -1.98
CA GLN A 15 -13.63 2.46 -1.12
C GLN A 15 -12.69 3.03 -0.06
N ILE A 16 -12.86 2.58 1.19
CA ILE A 16 -12.01 2.98 2.30
C ILE A 16 -10.68 2.24 2.22
N HIS A 17 -9.59 2.99 2.25
CA HIS A 17 -8.23 2.47 2.25
C HIS A 17 -7.54 2.81 3.57
N LEU A 18 -7.02 1.79 4.24
CA LEU A 18 -6.12 1.95 5.38
C LEU A 18 -4.73 2.20 4.85
N VAL A 19 -4.10 3.28 5.30
CA VAL A 19 -2.75 3.66 4.91
C VAL A 19 -1.80 3.35 6.06
N GLU A 20 -0.71 2.64 5.76
CA GLU A 20 0.43 2.45 6.64
C GLU A 20 1.70 2.94 5.94
N MET A 21 2.60 3.56 6.70
CA MET A 21 3.90 3.97 6.23
C MET A 21 5.01 3.40 7.11
N LYS A 22 6.07 2.88 6.46
CA LYS A 22 7.31 2.47 7.13
C LYS A 22 8.49 3.31 6.63
N TRP A 23 9.12 4.01 7.57
CA TRP A 23 10.37 4.74 7.38
C TRP A 23 11.53 3.93 7.97
N LEU A 24 12.02 2.95 7.20
CA LEU A 24 13.13 2.09 7.59
C LEU A 24 14.33 2.33 6.69
N ASN A 25 15.54 2.06 7.17
CA ASN A 25 16.77 2.08 6.36
C ASN A 25 17.02 0.77 5.60
N SER A 26 16.11 -0.20 5.73
CA SER A 26 16.13 -1.51 5.07
C SER A 26 14.79 -1.79 4.39
N PRO A 27 14.72 -2.77 3.48
CA PRO A 27 13.45 -3.24 2.94
C PRO A 27 12.50 -3.73 4.04
N VAL A 28 11.21 -3.49 3.85
CA VAL A 28 10.16 -3.95 4.77
C VAL A 28 10.08 -5.48 4.75
N GLY A 29 10.18 -6.07 5.94
CA GLY A 29 10.04 -7.51 6.16
C GLY A 29 8.63 -7.90 6.62
N MET A 30 8.44 -9.20 6.82
CA MET A 30 7.16 -9.74 7.28
C MET A 30 6.76 -9.26 8.68
N ALA A 31 7.73 -8.98 9.56
CA ALA A 31 7.46 -8.54 10.93
C ALA A 31 6.76 -7.16 10.96
N GLU A 32 7.15 -6.27 10.06
CA GLU A 32 6.61 -4.91 9.94
C GLU A 32 5.32 -4.88 9.10
N PHE A 33 5.19 -5.83 8.17
CA PHE A 33 4.06 -5.92 7.25
C PHE A 33 2.82 -6.56 7.89
N THR A 34 3.01 -7.63 8.65
CA THR A 34 1.93 -8.46 9.23
C THR A 34 0.92 -7.67 10.10
N PRO A 35 1.33 -6.70 10.94
CA PRO A 35 0.38 -5.89 11.72
C PRO A 35 -0.62 -5.13 10.83
N HIS A 36 -0.19 -4.61 9.68
CA HIS A 36 -1.09 -3.95 8.74
C HIS A 36 -2.09 -4.95 8.14
N LEU A 37 -1.64 -6.18 7.82
CA LEU A 37 -2.53 -7.22 7.33
C LEU A 37 -3.61 -7.58 8.33
N TYR A 38 -3.28 -7.77 9.62
CA TYR A 38 -4.29 -8.05 10.64
C TYR A 38 -5.36 -6.96 10.70
N ARG A 39 -4.95 -5.69 10.68
CA ARG A 39 -5.88 -4.54 10.65
C ARG A 39 -6.74 -4.53 9.40
N LEU A 40 -6.15 -4.81 8.25
CA LEU A 40 -6.87 -4.88 6.97
C LEU A 40 -7.90 -6.01 6.97
N PHE A 41 -7.53 -7.22 7.42
CA PHE A 41 -8.42 -8.39 7.44
C PHE A 41 -9.51 -8.30 8.51
N SER A 42 -9.30 -7.54 9.59
CA SER A 42 -10.34 -7.29 10.60
C SER A 42 -11.49 -6.40 10.11
N ARG A 43 -11.35 -5.75 8.94
CA ARG A 43 -12.33 -4.81 8.37
C ARG A 43 -12.83 -5.34 7.03
N THR A 44 -14.11 -5.72 6.96
CA THR A 44 -14.71 -6.38 5.79
C THR A 44 -14.52 -5.59 4.50
N ASP A 45 -14.81 -4.29 4.51
CA ASP A 45 -14.86 -3.47 3.29
C ASP A 45 -13.66 -2.51 3.13
N ALA A 46 -12.58 -2.77 3.88
CA ALA A 46 -11.36 -1.97 3.79
C ALA A 46 -10.35 -2.57 2.80
N HIS A 47 -9.63 -1.66 2.14
CA HIS A 47 -8.52 -1.89 1.23
C HIS A 47 -7.20 -1.41 1.87
N GLY A 48 -6.06 -1.88 1.37
CA GLY A 48 -4.75 -1.57 1.95
C GLY A 48 -3.88 -0.68 1.05
N ILE A 49 -3.22 0.30 1.65
CA ILE A 49 -2.09 1.02 1.04
C ILE A 49 -0.92 0.91 2.00
N PHE A 50 0.19 0.38 1.51
CA PHE A 50 1.42 0.30 2.28
C PHE A 50 2.52 1.08 1.58
N ILE A 51 3.18 1.97 2.32
CA ILE A 51 4.22 2.86 1.80
C ILE A 51 5.55 2.52 2.50
N ALA A 52 6.61 2.33 1.74
CA ALA A 52 7.95 2.05 2.28
C ALA A 52 9.00 3.00 1.71
N THR A 53 9.96 3.40 2.53
CA THR A 53 11.12 4.21 2.11
C THR A 53 12.14 3.42 1.30
N ASN A 54 12.45 2.19 1.71
CA ASN A 54 13.52 1.36 1.12
C ASN A 54 13.00 0.03 0.55
N GLY A 55 11.79 0.07 -0.03
CA GLY A 55 11.21 -1.08 -0.74
C GLY A 55 10.78 -2.23 0.18
N TYR A 56 10.62 -3.41 -0.42
CA TYR A 56 10.03 -4.59 0.21
C TYR A 56 10.89 -5.82 -0.03
N THR A 57 10.92 -6.73 0.94
CA THR A 57 11.52 -8.06 0.74
C THR A 57 10.69 -8.92 -0.21
N ASP A 58 11.31 -9.92 -0.84
CA ASP A 58 10.62 -10.88 -1.72
C ASP A 58 9.50 -11.65 -0.99
N ALA A 59 9.68 -11.89 0.32
CA ALA A 59 8.66 -12.52 1.15
C ALA A 59 7.39 -11.66 1.22
N VAL A 60 7.52 -10.34 1.46
CA VAL A 60 6.40 -9.41 1.47
C VAL A 60 5.75 -9.32 0.10
N MET A 61 6.55 -9.23 -0.97
CA MET A 61 6.04 -9.21 -2.35
C MET A 61 5.21 -10.46 -2.70
N THR A 62 5.71 -11.63 -2.29
CA THR A 62 5.02 -12.92 -2.50
C THR A 62 3.71 -12.96 -1.71
N GLU A 63 3.75 -12.57 -0.44
CA GLU A 63 2.56 -12.56 0.40
C GLU A 63 1.51 -11.57 -0.10
N CYS A 64 1.92 -10.38 -0.56
CA CYS A 64 1.00 -9.41 -1.18
C CYS A 64 0.26 -10.02 -2.37
N ARG A 65 0.97 -10.70 -3.29
CA ARG A 65 0.34 -11.36 -4.44
C ARG A 65 -0.67 -12.42 -4.01
N ASN A 66 -0.36 -13.20 -2.97
CA ASN A 66 -1.28 -14.19 -2.42
C ASN A 66 -2.55 -13.53 -1.85
N ILE A 67 -2.38 -12.42 -1.14
CA ILE A 67 -3.46 -11.67 -0.49
C ILE A 67 -4.39 -11.01 -1.49
N LEU A 68 -3.91 -10.59 -2.67
CA LEU A 68 -4.75 -9.99 -3.72
C LEU A 68 -5.90 -10.88 -4.21
N ASN A 69 -5.89 -12.17 -3.88
CA ASN A 69 -7.02 -13.08 -4.13
C ASN A 69 -8.14 -12.94 -3.09
N LYS A 70 -7.87 -12.32 -1.94
CA LYS A 70 -8.77 -12.18 -0.79
C LYS A 70 -9.11 -10.73 -0.47
N LYS A 71 -8.14 -9.83 -0.57
CA LYS A 71 -8.29 -8.40 -0.31
C LYS A 71 -7.44 -7.58 -1.26
N THR A 72 -8.00 -6.49 -1.76
CA THR A 72 -7.25 -5.52 -2.57
C THR A 72 -6.34 -4.70 -1.67
N MET A 73 -5.08 -4.64 -2.04
CA MET A 73 -4.11 -3.72 -1.48
C MET A 73 -3.03 -3.39 -2.50
N PHE A 74 -2.34 -2.27 -2.34
CA PHE A 74 -1.20 -1.95 -3.19
C PHE A 74 -0.07 -1.34 -2.39
N LEU A 75 1.13 -1.51 -2.92
CA LEU A 75 2.38 -1.05 -2.38
C LEU A 75 2.83 0.21 -3.13
N CYS A 76 3.43 1.12 -2.38
CA CYS A 76 4.08 2.30 -2.90
C CYS A 76 5.48 2.44 -2.31
N SER A 77 6.38 3.00 -3.11
CA SER A 77 7.63 3.57 -2.60
C SER A 77 7.40 5.03 -2.24
N LEU A 78 8.02 5.52 -1.16
CA LEU A 78 8.02 6.95 -0.85
C LEU A 78 8.61 7.78 -2.00
N HIS A 79 9.57 7.21 -2.74
CA HIS A 79 10.20 7.89 -3.87
C HIS A 79 9.18 8.29 -4.96
N GLU A 80 8.16 7.46 -5.20
CA GLU A 80 7.11 7.77 -6.18
C GLU A 80 6.30 9.00 -5.77
N PHE A 81 6.00 9.17 -4.49
CA PHE A 81 5.32 10.37 -3.98
C PHE A 81 6.21 11.61 -4.09
N VAL A 82 7.49 11.50 -3.74
CA VAL A 82 8.44 12.61 -3.87
C VAL A 82 8.53 13.08 -5.33
N MET A 83 8.68 12.14 -6.26
CA MET A 83 8.75 12.44 -7.70
C MET A 83 7.45 13.04 -8.23
N LEU A 84 6.30 12.51 -7.81
CA LEU A 84 4.99 13.06 -8.15
C LEU A 84 4.85 14.52 -7.69
N LEU A 85 5.22 14.81 -6.43
CA LEU A 85 5.15 16.17 -5.87
C LEU A 85 6.10 17.14 -6.59
N GLN A 86 7.34 16.72 -6.85
CA GLN A 86 8.32 17.54 -7.59
C GLN A 86 7.81 17.94 -8.98
N ARG A 87 7.00 17.07 -9.60
CA ARG A 87 6.44 17.27 -10.93
C ARG A 87 5.03 17.86 -10.92
N GLN A 88 4.49 18.17 -9.74
CA GLN A 88 3.11 18.65 -9.57
C GLN A 88 2.08 17.70 -10.22
N GLY A 89 2.33 16.40 -10.14
CA GLY A 89 1.44 15.38 -10.69
C GLY A 89 0.16 15.18 -9.86
N ASP A 90 -0.83 14.54 -10.46
CA ASP A 90 -2.10 14.23 -9.81
C ASP A 90 -1.98 12.99 -8.92
N LEU A 91 -2.08 13.20 -7.61
CA LEU A 91 -2.03 12.14 -6.59
C LEU A 91 -3.20 11.17 -6.70
N VAL A 92 -4.40 11.67 -7.01
CA VAL A 92 -5.60 10.84 -7.12
C VAL A 92 -5.44 9.91 -8.31
N GLU A 93 -4.98 10.43 -9.45
CA GLU A 93 -4.74 9.61 -10.64
C GLU A 93 -3.63 8.57 -10.42
N PHE A 94 -2.54 8.96 -9.75
CA PHE A 94 -1.49 8.02 -9.36
C PHE A 94 -2.03 6.86 -8.51
N LEU A 95 -2.81 7.15 -7.46
CA LEU A 95 -3.38 6.12 -6.59
C LEU A 95 -4.42 5.26 -7.31
N LYS A 96 -5.24 5.84 -8.21
CA LYS A 96 -6.18 5.08 -9.04
C LYS A 96 -5.46 4.06 -9.93
N ARG A 97 -4.36 4.45 -10.57
CA ARG A 97 -3.55 3.54 -11.40
C ARG A 97 -2.95 2.39 -10.59
N LYS A 98 -2.44 2.68 -9.39
CA LYS A 98 -1.95 1.65 -8.45
C LYS A 98 -3.06 0.68 -8.03
N SER A 99 -4.23 1.20 -7.67
CA SER A 99 -5.40 0.41 -7.30
C SER A 99 -5.87 -0.49 -8.44
N ALA A 100 -5.89 0.04 -9.68
CA ALA A 100 -6.28 -0.72 -10.86
C ALA A 100 -5.31 -1.88 -11.13
N ALA A 101 -4.00 -1.64 -11.08
CA ALA A 101 -2.98 -2.67 -11.26
C ALA A 101 -3.10 -3.81 -10.22
N ALA A 102 -3.37 -3.47 -8.96
CA ALA A 102 -3.56 -4.47 -7.92
C ALA A 102 -4.85 -5.29 -8.10
N SER A 103 -5.94 -4.64 -8.52
CA SER A 103 -7.26 -5.27 -8.61
C SER A 103 -7.42 -6.11 -9.88
N ILE A 104 -6.96 -5.57 -11.02
CA ILE A 104 -7.14 -6.13 -12.37
C ILE A 104 -5.97 -7.05 -12.72
N ASP A 105 -4.74 -6.52 -12.67
CA ASP A 105 -3.55 -7.24 -13.15
C ASP A 105 -2.92 -8.14 -12.08
N LYS A 106 -3.50 -8.15 -10.87
CA LYS A 106 -2.93 -8.81 -9.68
C LYS A 106 -1.47 -8.40 -9.41
N ASN A 107 -1.13 -7.15 -9.75
CA ASN A 107 0.18 -6.58 -9.50
C ASN A 107 0.13 -5.67 -8.25
N PRO A 108 0.63 -6.12 -7.09
CA PRO A 108 0.58 -5.32 -5.86
C PRO A 108 1.54 -4.13 -5.89
N PHE A 109 2.54 -4.12 -6.78
CA PHE A 109 3.54 -3.06 -6.87
C PHE A 109 3.83 -2.68 -8.32
N LEU A 110 2.98 -1.82 -8.87
CA LEU A 110 3.26 -1.14 -10.13
C LEU A 110 4.12 0.09 -9.86
N GLU A 111 5.42 0.05 -10.13
CA GLU A 111 6.28 1.23 -9.99
C GLU A 111 5.97 2.26 -11.09
N ILE A 112 5.67 3.50 -10.71
CA ILE A 112 5.38 4.61 -11.62
C ILE A 112 6.39 5.72 -11.38
N LEU A 113 7.47 5.68 -12.16
CA LEU A 113 8.44 6.75 -12.26
C LEU A 113 8.07 7.59 -13.47
N PHE A 114 7.39 8.71 -13.23
CA PHE A 114 7.16 9.71 -14.27
C PHE A 114 8.50 10.26 -14.73
#